data_AF-R1GQV7-F1
#
_entry.id   AF-R1GQV7-F1
#
_cell.length_a   1.000
_cell.length_b   1.000
_cell.length_c   1.000
_cell.angle_alpha   90.00
_cell.angle_beta   90.00
_cell.angle_gamma   90.00
#
_symmetry.space_group_name_H-M   'P 1'
#
loop_
_entity.id
_entity.type
_entity.pdbx_description
1 polymer ?
#
loop_
_entity_poly.entity_id
_entity_poly.type
_entity_poly.pdbx_seq_one_letter_code
_entity_poly.pdbx_strand_id
1 'polypeptide(L)'
;MPPPSAQTLPALLSKIRTTLPASIPKSAAYILPACTLTALGHPNLLGPLFLHATGHQASSNDASNPPPPRPAATPAETRAISLQLRDVLLKEWTLIGIPLVITAAASLGAAEREAGLFPATPDPNAPASSSSTPPALGAASVLSARYASGLDVAPGTDVSTRGAAHLHRLYRHHLPAIMATWGSHEADFRWLEESVIYGLFLADHAVLSDLETSLVTVTGIMCQGLKGPTLWHLRGLRSVVWAGA
;
A
#
# COMPACT_ATOMS: atom_id res chain seq x y z
N MET A 1 -4.28 5.14 -24.87
CA MET A 1 -5.18 4.30 -24.06
C MET A 1 -6.04 5.26 -23.25
N PRO A 2 -7.37 5.08 -23.13
CA PRO A 2 -8.20 5.95 -22.29
C PRO A 2 -7.72 5.91 -20.83
N PRO A 3 -7.89 7.00 -20.06
CA PRO A 3 -7.54 7.01 -18.64
C PRO A 3 -8.34 5.95 -17.88
N PRO A 4 -7.78 5.33 -16.84
CA PRO A 4 -8.49 4.34 -16.05
C PRO A 4 -9.72 4.97 -15.39
N SER A 5 -10.78 4.18 -15.25
CA SER A 5 -12.03 4.59 -14.60
C SER A 5 -12.60 3.44 -13.76
N ALA A 6 -13.51 3.76 -12.84
CA ALA A 6 -14.18 2.76 -12.01
C ALA A 6 -14.88 1.68 -12.85
N GLN A 7 -15.45 2.04 -14.00
CA GLN A 7 -16.13 1.12 -14.93
C GLN A 7 -15.17 0.11 -15.56
N THR A 8 -13.89 0.46 -15.70
CA THR A 8 -12.86 -0.42 -16.32
C THR A 8 -12.16 -1.34 -15.31
N LEU A 9 -12.29 -1.08 -14.00
CA LEU A 9 -11.65 -1.86 -12.95
C LEU A 9 -12.02 -3.35 -12.98
N PRO A 10 -13.29 -3.77 -13.20
CA PRO A 10 -13.63 -5.19 -13.27
C PRO A 10 -12.83 -5.95 -14.32
N ALA A 11 -12.71 -5.38 -15.52
CA ALA A 11 -11.98 -5.97 -16.63
C ALA A 11 -10.47 -6.02 -16.33
N LEU A 12 -9.91 -4.95 -15.79
CA LEU A 12 -8.50 -4.89 -15.38
C LEU A 12 -8.18 -5.96 -14.33
N LEU A 13 -8.97 -6.03 -13.26
CA LEU A 13 -8.76 -6.97 -12.16
C LEU A 13 -8.94 -8.41 -12.61
N SER A 14 -9.90 -8.69 -13.50
CA SER A 14 -10.07 -10.01 -14.09
C SER A 14 -8.84 -10.41 -14.92
N LYS A 15 -8.35 -9.52 -15.79
CA LYS A 15 -7.14 -9.75 -16.59
C LYS A 15 -5.90 -9.99 -15.73
N ILE A 16 -5.72 -9.23 -14.65
CA ILE A 16 -4.58 -9.42 -13.74
C ILE A 16 -4.66 -10.80 -13.09
N ARG A 17 -5.83 -11.19 -12.55
CA ARG A 17 -6.02 -12.51 -11.92
C ARG A 17 -5.68 -13.67 -12.84
N THR A 18 -6.01 -13.58 -14.12
CA THR A 18 -5.73 -14.65 -15.10
C THR A 18 -4.29 -14.62 -15.62
N THR A 19 -3.58 -13.51 -15.45
CA THR A 19 -2.18 -13.36 -15.87
C THR A 19 -1.19 -13.73 -14.77
N LEU A 20 -1.58 -13.60 -13.50
CA LEU A 20 -0.68 -13.87 -12.37
C LEU A 20 -0.34 -15.37 -12.26
N PRO A 21 0.95 -15.74 -12.15
CA PRO A 21 1.35 -17.11 -11.88
C PRO A 21 0.81 -17.63 -10.54
N ALA A 22 0.61 -18.94 -10.43
CA ALA A 22 0.13 -19.57 -9.20
C ALA A 22 1.08 -19.42 -8.00
N SER A 23 2.37 -19.15 -8.24
CA SER A 23 3.37 -18.85 -7.21
C SER A 23 3.22 -17.45 -6.60
N ILE A 24 2.43 -16.57 -7.21
CA ILE A 24 2.17 -15.22 -6.69
C ILE A 24 0.90 -15.26 -5.82
N PRO A 25 0.91 -14.65 -4.62
CA PRO A 25 -0.25 -14.57 -3.75
C PRO A 25 -1.48 -14.00 -4.46
N LYS A 26 -2.66 -14.57 -4.18
CA LYS A 26 -3.93 -14.10 -4.76
C LYS A 26 -4.21 -12.62 -4.47
N SER A 27 -3.69 -12.11 -3.35
CA SER A 27 -3.76 -10.71 -2.94
C SER A 27 -3.08 -9.75 -3.93
N ALA A 28 -2.06 -10.21 -4.67
CA ALA A 28 -1.40 -9.42 -5.71
C ALA A 28 -2.38 -8.92 -6.78
N ALA A 29 -3.51 -9.63 -6.97
CA ALA A 29 -4.56 -9.25 -7.92
C ALA A 29 -5.23 -7.90 -7.60
N TYR A 30 -5.19 -7.43 -6.35
CA TYR A 30 -5.66 -6.09 -5.99
C TYR A 30 -4.52 -5.18 -5.49
N ILE A 31 -3.44 -5.73 -4.93
CA ILE A 31 -2.26 -4.94 -4.50
C ILE A 31 -1.59 -4.24 -5.68
N LEU A 32 -1.28 -4.96 -6.76
CA LEU A 32 -0.59 -4.40 -7.92
C LEU A 32 -1.37 -3.25 -8.58
N PRO A 33 -2.68 -3.41 -8.89
CA PRO A 33 -3.45 -2.30 -9.44
C PRO A 33 -3.69 -1.17 -8.42
N ALA A 34 -3.82 -1.45 -7.11
CA ALA A 34 -3.90 -0.38 -6.10
C ALA A 34 -2.64 0.51 -6.10
N CYS A 35 -1.47 -0.10 -6.07
CA CYS A 35 -0.18 0.59 -6.14
C CYS A 35 -0.04 1.34 -7.49
N THR A 36 -0.29 0.65 -8.61
CA THR A 36 -0.18 1.26 -9.94
C THR A 36 -1.08 2.48 -10.11
N LEU A 37 -2.35 2.39 -9.69
CA LEU A 37 -3.30 3.50 -9.81
C LEU A 37 -2.90 4.67 -8.93
N THR A 38 -2.41 4.41 -7.72
CA THR A 38 -1.95 5.48 -6.81
C THR A 38 -0.71 6.17 -7.37
N ALA A 39 0.32 5.40 -7.72
CA ALA A 39 1.58 5.91 -8.26
C ALA A 39 1.43 6.67 -9.59
N LEU A 40 0.44 6.32 -10.42
CA LEU A 40 0.16 6.98 -11.71
C LEU A 40 -0.83 8.14 -11.61
N GLY A 41 -1.14 8.64 -10.42
CA GLY A 41 -1.99 9.82 -10.26
C GLY A 41 -3.49 9.55 -10.38
N HIS A 42 -3.93 8.32 -10.13
CA HIS A 42 -5.34 7.93 -10.03
C HIS A 42 -5.74 7.41 -8.62
N PRO A 43 -5.31 8.08 -7.52
CA PRO A 43 -5.55 7.60 -6.15
C PRO A 43 -7.04 7.52 -5.79
N ASN A 44 -7.90 8.31 -6.46
CA ASN A 44 -9.34 8.30 -6.27
C ASN A 44 -10.01 6.98 -6.68
N LEU A 45 -9.33 6.12 -7.47
CA LEU A 45 -9.85 4.82 -7.88
C LEU A 45 -9.61 3.70 -6.85
N LEU A 46 -8.91 3.97 -5.74
CA LEU A 46 -8.64 2.95 -4.73
C LEU A 46 -9.92 2.47 -4.01
N GLY A 47 -10.83 3.38 -3.67
CA GLY A 47 -12.14 3.03 -3.09
C GLY A 47 -12.98 2.13 -4.01
N PRO A 48 -13.22 2.51 -5.28
CA PRO A 48 -13.89 1.64 -6.26
C PRO A 48 -13.19 0.28 -6.45
N LEU A 49 -11.86 0.24 -6.40
CA LEU A 49 -11.09 -1.01 -6.46
C LEU A 49 -11.38 -1.90 -5.24
N PHE A 50 -11.40 -1.32 -4.03
CA PHE A 50 -11.72 -2.04 -2.79
C PHE A 50 -13.13 -2.63 -2.82
N LEU A 51 -14.14 -1.85 -3.22
CA LEU A 51 -15.53 -2.33 -3.33
C LEU A 51 -15.61 -3.51 -4.32
N HIS A 52 -14.99 -3.37 -5.49
CA HIS A 52 -14.97 -4.44 -6.47
C HIS A 52 -14.20 -5.69 -5.98
N ALA A 53 -13.08 -5.50 -5.28
CA ALA A 53 -12.26 -6.59 -4.74
C ALA A 53 -13.02 -7.41 -3.68
N THR A 54 -13.84 -6.73 -2.88
CA THR A 54 -14.66 -7.32 -1.80
C THR A 54 -16.04 -7.77 -2.27
N GLY A 55 -16.43 -7.49 -3.52
CA GLY A 55 -17.74 -7.84 -4.06
C GLY A 55 -18.87 -6.95 -3.54
N HIS A 56 -18.55 -5.83 -2.88
CA HIS A 56 -19.52 -4.76 -2.65
C HIS A 56 -19.77 -4.07 -4.00
N GLN A 57 -21.00 -4.11 -4.48
CA GLN A 57 -21.34 -3.34 -5.67
C GLN A 57 -21.30 -1.87 -5.28
N ALA A 58 -20.38 -1.11 -5.89
CA ALA A 58 -20.58 0.32 -6.00
C ALA A 58 -21.96 0.49 -6.65
N SER A 59 -22.85 1.24 -6.02
CA SER A 59 -24.21 1.44 -6.51
C SER A 59 -24.18 2.00 -7.93
N SER A 60 -24.21 1.11 -8.95
CA SER A 60 -24.15 1.51 -10.35
C SER A 60 -25.57 1.72 -10.84
N ASN A 61 -25.90 2.95 -11.23
CA ASN A 61 -27.17 3.29 -11.86
C ASN A 61 -27.36 2.68 -13.27
N ASP A 62 -26.40 1.91 -13.79
CA ASP A 62 -26.46 1.34 -15.13
C ASP A 62 -26.89 -0.14 -15.07
N ALA A 63 -28.22 -0.35 -15.12
CA ALA A 63 -28.86 -1.66 -15.10
C ALA A 63 -28.68 -2.48 -16.40
N SER A 64 -28.02 -1.91 -17.42
CA SER A 64 -27.98 -2.48 -18.76
C SER A 64 -26.98 -3.64 -18.93
N ASN A 65 -26.02 -3.80 -18.02
CA ASN A 65 -25.02 -4.87 -18.12
C ASN A 65 -24.43 -5.26 -16.75
N PRO A 66 -25.13 -6.08 -15.95
CA PRO A 66 -24.63 -6.46 -14.64
C PRO A 66 -23.35 -7.32 -14.78
N PRO A 67 -22.26 -7.00 -14.07
CA PRO A 67 -21.09 -7.86 -14.05
C PRO A 67 -21.47 -9.24 -13.48
N PRO A 68 -20.77 -10.33 -13.89
CA PRO A 68 -21.09 -11.67 -13.43
C PRO A 68 -21.09 -11.73 -11.89
N PRO A 69 -22.05 -12.46 -11.28
CA PRO A 69 -22.20 -12.51 -9.83
C PRO A 69 -20.94 -13.13 -9.22
N ARG A 70 -20.16 -12.29 -8.54
CA ARG A 70 -19.08 -12.74 -7.66
C ARG A 70 -19.66 -12.85 -6.25
N PRO A 71 -19.40 -13.95 -5.52
CA PRO A 71 -19.76 -14.00 -4.11
C PRO A 71 -19.08 -12.84 -3.37
N ALA A 72 -19.85 -12.11 -2.57
CA ALA A 72 -19.31 -11.08 -1.70
C ALA A 72 -18.31 -11.72 -0.73
N ALA A 73 -17.21 -11.00 -0.46
CA ALA A 73 -16.25 -11.39 0.54
C ALA A 73 -16.93 -11.43 1.91
N THR A 74 -16.53 -12.37 2.75
CA THR A 74 -16.95 -12.41 4.15
C THR A 74 -16.49 -11.13 4.88
N PRO A 75 -17.09 -10.78 6.05
CA PRO A 75 -16.61 -9.65 6.84
C PRO A 75 -15.13 -9.76 7.22
N ALA A 76 -14.64 -10.97 7.49
CA ALA A 76 -13.24 -11.23 7.81
C ALA A 76 -12.33 -10.97 6.60
N GLU A 77 -12.70 -11.46 5.41
CA GLU A 77 -11.95 -11.22 4.17
C GLU A 77 -11.98 -9.73 3.77
N THR A 78 -13.13 -9.08 3.90
CA THR A 78 -13.29 -7.63 3.65
C THR A 78 -12.34 -6.83 4.54
N ARG A 79 -12.27 -7.16 5.83
CA ARG A 79 -11.34 -6.55 6.78
C ARG A 79 -9.88 -6.86 6.44
N ALA A 80 -9.57 -8.08 6.01
CA ALA A 80 -8.21 -8.44 5.61
C ALA A 80 -7.74 -7.62 4.39
N ILE A 81 -8.58 -7.52 3.36
CA ILE A 81 -8.30 -6.70 2.17
C ILE A 81 -8.11 -5.22 2.55
N SER A 82 -8.97 -4.69 3.43
CA SER A 82 -8.82 -3.32 3.97
C SER A 82 -7.46 -3.13 4.64
N LEU A 83 -7.07 -4.04 5.55
CA LEU A 83 -5.77 -3.98 6.23
C LEU A 83 -4.60 -4.04 5.24
N GLN A 84 -4.67 -4.91 4.23
CA GLN A 84 -3.64 -5.03 3.20
C GLN A 84 -3.53 -3.75 2.38
N LEU A 85 -4.63 -3.15 1.93
CA LEU A 85 -4.60 -1.89 1.18
C LEU A 85 -4.10 -0.72 2.04
N ARG A 86 -4.44 -0.67 3.33
CA ARG A 86 -3.87 0.31 4.27
C ARG A 86 -2.36 0.14 4.42
N ASP A 87 -1.88 -1.09 4.48
CA ASP A 87 -0.44 -1.37 4.57
C ASP A 87 0.29 -1.08 3.24
N VAL A 88 -0.35 -1.28 2.08
CA VAL A 88 0.14 -0.78 0.77
C VAL A 88 0.38 0.73 0.86
N LEU A 89 -0.61 1.51 1.31
CA LEU A 89 -0.50 2.97 1.40
C LEU A 89 0.61 3.42 2.37
N LEU A 90 0.73 2.76 3.53
CA LEU A 90 1.78 3.05 4.52
C LEU A 90 3.19 2.68 4.04
N LYS A 91 3.32 1.77 3.07
CA LYS A 91 4.61 1.44 2.46
C LYS A 91 4.90 2.33 1.26
N GLU A 92 3.90 2.58 0.44
CA GLU A 92 4.02 3.27 -0.85
C GLU A 92 4.37 4.77 -0.70
N TRP A 93 3.98 5.44 0.38
CA TRP A 93 4.29 6.88 0.56
C TRP A 93 5.80 7.15 0.63
N THR A 94 6.59 6.18 1.12
CA THR A 94 8.06 6.27 1.13
C THR A 94 8.66 6.26 -0.28
N LEU A 95 7.87 5.84 -1.28
CA LEU A 95 8.31 5.64 -2.65
C LEU A 95 7.79 6.73 -3.59
N ILE A 96 6.50 7.10 -3.47
CA ILE A 96 5.82 8.03 -4.39
C ILE A 96 5.43 9.37 -3.73
N GLY A 97 5.70 9.53 -2.43
CA GLY A 97 5.36 10.71 -1.65
C GLY A 97 3.98 10.70 -1.00
N ILE A 98 3.83 11.50 0.05
CA ILE A 98 2.62 11.59 0.89
C ILE A 98 1.36 12.11 0.15
N PRO A 99 1.40 13.12 -0.74
CA PRO A 99 0.18 13.72 -1.28
C PRO A 99 -0.76 12.74 -2.00
N LEU A 100 -0.21 11.88 -2.87
CA LEU A 100 -1.00 10.87 -3.59
C LEU A 100 -1.59 9.83 -2.64
N VAL A 101 -0.82 9.43 -1.63
CA VAL A 101 -1.23 8.46 -0.62
C VAL A 101 -2.36 8.99 0.26
N ILE A 102 -2.34 10.27 0.65
CA ILE A 102 -3.44 10.88 1.42
C ILE A 102 -4.75 10.84 0.62
N THR A 103 -4.71 11.20 -0.67
CA THR A 103 -5.91 11.12 -1.52
C THR A 103 -6.42 9.69 -1.68
N ALA A 104 -5.51 8.71 -1.80
CA ALA A 104 -5.86 7.30 -1.90
C ALA A 104 -6.46 6.78 -0.59
N ALA A 105 -5.88 7.15 0.56
CA ALA A 105 -6.39 6.82 1.89
C ALA A 105 -7.80 7.39 2.11
N ALA A 106 -8.05 8.63 1.65
CA ALA A 106 -9.38 9.23 1.72
C ALA A 106 -10.41 8.46 0.87
N SER A 107 -10.02 8.05 -0.35
CA SER A 107 -10.86 7.22 -1.25
C SER A 107 -11.15 5.85 -0.62
N LEU A 108 -10.13 5.17 -0.09
CA LEU A 108 -10.28 3.90 0.61
C LEU A 108 -11.19 4.05 1.83
N GLY A 109 -10.97 5.05 2.67
CA GLY A 109 -11.79 5.28 3.87
C GLY A 109 -13.27 5.52 3.55
N ALA A 110 -13.59 6.17 2.42
CA ALA A 110 -14.98 6.29 1.96
C ALA A 110 -15.60 4.93 1.61
N ALA A 111 -14.85 4.10 0.89
CA ALA A 111 -15.30 2.78 0.50
C ALA A 111 -15.38 1.79 1.68
N GLU A 112 -14.48 1.88 2.66
CA GLU A 112 -14.54 1.09 3.89
C GLU A 112 -15.79 1.40 4.71
N ARG A 113 -16.24 2.67 4.74
CA ARG A 113 -17.53 3.06 5.34
C ARG A 113 -18.72 2.49 4.58
N GLU A 114 -18.69 2.55 3.26
CA GLU A 114 -19.73 1.94 2.41
C GLU A 114 -19.84 0.43 2.65
N ALA A 115 -18.69 -0.24 2.85
CA ALA A 115 -18.63 -1.65 3.23
C ALA A 115 -18.94 -1.92 4.72
N GLY A 116 -19.32 -0.91 5.50
CA GLY A 116 -19.72 -1.05 6.90
C GLY A 116 -18.57 -1.35 7.88
N LEU A 117 -17.31 -1.12 7.49
CA LEU A 117 -16.14 -1.36 8.37
C LEU A 117 -15.97 -0.27 9.44
N PHE A 118 -16.47 0.93 9.19
CA PHE A 118 -16.36 2.08 10.08
C PHE A 118 -17.66 2.88 10.12
N PRO A 119 -17.97 3.55 11.24
CA PRO A 119 -19.11 4.45 11.33
C PRO A 119 -18.97 5.66 10.38
N ALA A 120 -20.09 6.27 10.04
CA ALA A 120 -20.11 7.51 9.26
C ALA A 120 -19.39 8.64 10.01
N THR A 121 -18.53 9.38 9.30
CA THR A 121 -17.88 10.58 9.84
C THR A 121 -18.68 11.85 9.49
N PRO A 122 -18.58 12.92 10.29
CA PRO A 122 -19.17 14.22 9.95
C PRO A 122 -18.66 14.73 8.59
N ASP A 123 -19.52 15.45 7.87
CA ASP A 123 -19.15 16.11 6.61
C ASP A 123 -18.04 17.14 6.87
N PRO A 124 -16.87 17.05 6.22
CA PRO A 124 -15.78 18.02 6.38
C PRO A 124 -16.16 19.44 5.93
N ASN A 125 -17.23 19.59 5.14
CA ASN A 125 -17.79 20.88 4.73
C ASN A 125 -18.97 21.32 5.59
N ALA A 126 -19.32 20.57 6.65
CA ALA A 126 -20.34 21.00 7.59
C ALA A 126 -19.90 22.32 8.27
N PRO A 127 -20.85 23.24 8.54
CA PRO A 127 -20.54 24.46 9.26
C PRO A 127 -19.89 24.11 10.61
N ALA A 128 -18.77 24.77 10.91
CA ALA A 128 -18.03 24.54 12.15
C ALA A 128 -18.95 24.76 13.36
N SER A 129 -19.01 23.78 14.26
CA SER A 129 -19.74 23.93 15.52
C SER A 129 -19.13 25.06 16.34
N SER A 130 -19.96 25.89 16.98
CA SER A 130 -19.55 27.00 17.85
C SER A 130 -18.87 26.57 19.16
N SER A 131 -18.42 25.32 19.27
CA SER A 131 -17.70 24.81 20.44
C SER A 131 -16.30 25.41 20.50
N SER A 132 -15.93 25.98 21.65
CA SER A 132 -14.61 26.56 21.91
C SER A 132 -13.49 25.52 22.01
N THR A 133 -13.82 24.24 22.12
CA THR A 133 -12.85 23.15 22.17
C THR A 133 -12.70 22.53 20.78
N PRO A 134 -11.50 22.52 20.18
CA PRO A 134 -11.28 21.79 18.94
C PRO A 134 -11.56 20.30 19.17
N PRO A 135 -12.29 19.63 18.26
CA PRO A 135 -12.55 18.20 18.38
C PRO A 135 -11.23 17.42 18.39
N ALA A 136 -11.16 16.38 19.22
CA ALA A 136 -10.00 15.49 19.25
C ALA A 136 -9.80 14.85 17.86
N LEU A 137 -8.61 14.99 17.30
CA LEU A 137 -8.26 14.36 16.02
C LEU A 137 -8.33 12.84 16.16
N GLY A 138 -8.93 12.18 15.17
CA GLY A 138 -8.91 10.72 15.08
C GLY A 138 -9.86 9.97 16.00
N ALA A 139 -10.82 10.61 16.69
CA ALA A 139 -11.77 9.93 17.59
C ALA A 139 -12.56 8.77 16.94
N ALA A 140 -12.68 8.76 15.60
CA ALA A 140 -13.36 7.72 14.83
C ALA A 140 -12.46 6.52 14.47
N SER A 141 -11.16 6.55 14.78
CA SER A 141 -10.20 5.51 14.39
C SER A 141 -9.14 5.28 15.46
N VAL A 142 -8.75 4.03 15.67
CA VAL A 142 -7.68 3.68 16.62
C VAL A 142 -6.38 3.45 15.87
N LEU A 143 -5.27 3.98 16.40
CA LEU A 143 -3.93 3.66 15.90
C LEU A 143 -3.72 2.15 15.95
N SER A 144 -3.08 1.58 14.92
CA SER A 144 -2.78 0.15 14.93
C SER A 144 -1.90 -0.21 16.14
N ALA A 145 -2.16 -1.34 16.78
CA ALA A 145 -1.41 -1.80 17.96
C ALA A 145 0.10 -1.84 17.71
N ARG A 146 0.54 -2.10 16.46
CA ARG A 146 1.95 -2.11 16.05
C ARG A 146 2.67 -0.77 16.23
N TYR A 147 1.93 0.34 16.28
CA TYR A 147 2.45 1.68 16.49
C TYR A 147 2.10 2.24 17.88
N ALA A 148 1.31 1.50 18.67
CA ALA A 148 0.77 2.00 19.93
C ALA A 148 1.74 1.83 21.12
N SER A 149 2.81 1.04 20.99
CA SER A 149 3.75 0.74 22.08
C SER A 149 5.21 0.83 21.65
N GLY A 150 6.00 1.64 22.37
CA GLY A 150 7.47 1.53 22.40
C GLY A 150 8.19 1.56 21.05
N LEU A 151 7.72 2.36 20.09
CA LEU A 151 8.35 2.45 18.78
C LEU A 151 9.64 3.30 18.85
N ASP A 152 10.79 2.66 18.66
CA ASP A 152 12.10 3.35 18.65
C ASP A 152 12.80 3.18 17.29
N VAL A 153 13.06 4.31 16.62
CA VAL A 153 13.71 4.40 15.30
C VAL A 153 15.18 4.83 15.41
N ALA A 154 15.74 4.88 16.60
CA ALA A 154 17.17 5.14 16.79
C ALA A 154 18.05 4.04 16.14
N PRO A 155 19.29 4.35 15.75
CA PRO A 155 20.23 3.35 15.27
C PRO A 155 20.42 2.20 16.27
N GLY A 156 20.48 0.96 15.78
CA GLY A 156 20.75 -0.23 16.60
C GLY A 156 19.54 -0.79 17.37
N THR A 157 18.35 -0.20 17.21
CA THR A 157 17.10 -0.77 17.75
C THR A 157 16.63 -1.94 16.89
N ASP A 158 15.59 -2.65 17.33
CA ASP A 158 14.96 -3.73 16.55
C ASP A 158 14.47 -3.25 15.18
N VAL A 159 13.92 -2.03 15.12
CA VAL A 159 13.43 -1.41 13.88
C VAL A 159 14.59 -1.15 12.92
N SER A 160 15.68 -0.55 13.41
CA SER A 160 16.88 -0.29 12.60
C SER A 160 17.54 -1.59 12.13
N THR A 161 17.67 -2.57 13.04
CA THR A 161 18.33 -3.85 12.77
C THR A 161 17.59 -4.67 11.73
N ARG A 162 16.25 -4.74 11.78
CA ARG A 162 15.48 -5.48 10.77
C ARG A 162 15.55 -4.81 9.40
N GLY A 163 15.60 -3.49 9.34
CA GLY A 163 15.75 -2.75 8.08
C GLY A 163 17.12 -2.98 7.45
N ALA A 164 18.20 -2.89 8.24
CA ALA A 164 19.54 -3.24 7.81
C ALA A 164 19.60 -4.68 7.27
N ALA A 165 19.05 -5.65 8.01
CA ALA A 165 18.98 -7.04 7.57
C ALA A 165 18.19 -7.20 6.26
N HIS A 166 17.10 -6.46 6.07
CA HIS A 166 16.32 -6.48 4.84
C HIS A 166 17.13 -5.92 3.65
N LEU A 167 17.77 -4.76 3.80
CA LEU A 167 18.64 -4.16 2.80
C LEU A 167 19.75 -5.11 2.35
N HIS A 168 20.43 -5.75 3.30
CA HIS A 168 21.49 -6.71 3.02
C HIS A 168 20.97 -7.92 2.23
N ARG A 169 19.78 -8.43 2.54
CA ARG A 169 19.18 -9.54 1.77
C ARG A 169 18.82 -9.13 0.34
N LEU A 170 18.28 -7.93 0.17
CA LEU A 170 17.75 -7.43 -1.10
C LEU A 170 18.88 -7.09 -2.10
N TYR A 171 19.89 -6.35 -1.62
CA TYR A 171 20.95 -5.81 -2.46
C TYR A 171 22.26 -6.59 -2.41
N ARG A 172 22.46 -7.41 -1.36
CA ARG A 172 23.64 -8.28 -1.20
C ARG A 172 24.94 -7.52 -1.48
N HIS A 173 25.75 -8.00 -2.43
CA HIS A 173 27.03 -7.43 -2.80
C HIS A 173 26.92 -6.05 -3.50
N HIS A 174 25.73 -5.62 -3.92
CA HIS A 174 25.51 -4.31 -4.52
C HIS A 174 25.31 -3.20 -3.48
N LEU A 175 24.95 -3.53 -2.24
CA LEU A 175 24.62 -2.53 -1.22
C LEU A 175 25.75 -1.52 -0.96
N PRO A 176 27.03 -1.94 -0.80
CA PRO A 176 28.10 -0.97 -0.55
C PRO A 176 28.29 0.02 -1.71
N ALA A 177 28.15 -0.44 -2.96
CA ALA A 177 28.27 0.42 -4.13
C ALA A 177 27.09 1.41 -4.25
N ILE A 178 25.88 1.01 -3.83
CA ILE A 178 24.72 1.91 -3.76
C ILE A 178 24.94 2.97 -2.68
N MET A 179 25.35 2.56 -1.46
CA MET A 179 25.58 3.48 -0.34
C MET A 179 26.67 4.52 -0.66
N ALA A 180 27.75 4.10 -1.34
CA ALA A 180 28.81 5.01 -1.76
C ALA A 180 28.34 6.15 -2.69
N THR A 181 27.20 6.00 -3.37
CA THR A 181 26.64 7.08 -4.21
C THR A 181 26.07 8.24 -3.40
N TRP A 182 25.85 8.06 -2.09
CA TRP A 182 25.30 9.09 -1.20
C TRP A 182 26.35 10.07 -0.67
N GLY A 183 27.65 9.76 -0.83
CA GLY A 183 28.74 10.66 -0.50
C GLY A 183 28.71 11.13 0.97
N SER A 184 28.82 12.43 1.20
CA SER A 184 28.82 13.02 2.56
C SER A 184 27.53 12.81 3.34
N HIS A 185 26.45 12.38 2.68
CA HIS A 185 25.14 12.16 3.30
C HIS A 185 24.90 10.69 3.66
N GLU A 186 25.88 9.81 3.43
CA GLU A 186 25.71 8.37 3.60
C GLU A 186 25.19 8.01 5.00
N ALA A 187 25.71 8.61 6.06
CA ALA A 187 25.29 8.29 7.43
C ALA A 187 23.79 8.61 7.67
N ASP A 188 23.32 9.77 7.19
CA ASP A 188 21.94 10.21 7.35
C ASP A 188 20.99 9.37 6.49
N PHE A 189 21.37 9.12 5.23
CA PHE A 189 20.59 8.27 4.33
C PHE A 189 20.58 6.82 4.78
N ARG A 190 21.69 6.30 5.31
CA ARG A 190 21.73 4.96 5.87
C ARG A 190 20.80 4.84 7.08
N TRP A 191 20.77 5.81 7.99
CA TRP A 191 19.79 5.81 9.07
C TRP A 191 18.36 5.87 8.54
N LEU A 192 18.08 6.75 7.57
CA LEU A 192 16.75 6.87 6.97
C LEU A 192 16.30 5.54 6.34
N GLU A 193 17.20 4.88 5.60
CA GLU A 193 16.94 3.61 4.93
C GLU A 193 16.77 2.46 5.95
N GLU A 194 17.71 2.30 6.89
CA GLU A 194 17.71 1.22 7.88
C GLU A 194 16.59 1.36 8.91
N SER A 195 16.33 2.56 9.41
CA SER A 195 15.38 2.77 10.52
C SER A 195 13.98 3.14 10.05
N VAL A 196 13.85 3.97 9.01
CA VAL A 196 12.55 4.52 8.62
C VAL A 196 11.99 3.76 7.42
N ILE A 197 12.63 3.84 6.26
CA ILE A 197 12.07 3.29 5.02
C ILE A 197 11.97 1.76 5.12
N TYR A 198 13.09 1.07 5.29
CA TYR A 198 13.08 -0.38 5.44
C TYR A 198 12.69 -0.79 6.86
N GLY A 199 13.29 -0.19 7.88
CA GLY A 199 13.00 -0.57 9.26
C GLY A 199 11.54 -0.44 9.62
N LEU A 200 10.99 0.79 9.59
CA LEU A 200 9.63 1.04 10.05
C LEU A 200 8.56 0.54 9.08
N PHE A 201 8.79 0.60 7.77
CA PHE A 201 7.76 0.29 6.76
C PHE A 201 8.04 -0.99 5.95
N LEU A 202 9.10 -1.05 5.15
CA LEU A 202 9.25 -2.13 4.14
C LEU A 202 9.68 -3.49 4.73
N ALA A 203 10.23 -3.54 5.93
CA ALA A 203 10.58 -4.78 6.64
C ALA A 203 9.56 -5.14 7.74
N ASP A 204 8.50 -4.34 7.91
CA ASP A 204 7.35 -4.71 8.72
C ASP A 204 6.41 -5.61 7.89
N HIS A 205 6.43 -6.91 8.20
CA HIS A 205 5.63 -7.91 7.49
C HIS A 205 4.41 -8.39 8.29
N ALA A 206 3.93 -7.59 9.25
CA ALA A 206 2.78 -7.95 10.08
C ALA A 206 1.46 -8.09 9.27
N VAL A 207 1.36 -7.41 8.12
CA VAL A 207 0.16 -7.44 7.26
C VAL A 207 0.50 -7.96 5.86
N LEU A 208 1.37 -7.27 5.11
CA LEU A 208 1.88 -7.78 3.84
C LEU A 208 3.12 -8.63 4.07
N SER A 209 3.17 -9.81 3.44
CA SER A 209 4.37 -10.66 3.38
C SER A 209 5.56 -9.96 2.71
N ASP A 210 6.75 -10.57 2.81
CA ASP A 210 7.97 -10.09 2.15
C ASP A 210 7.80 -9.98 0.63
N LEU A 211 7.10 -10.96 0.02
CA LEU A 211 6.80 -10.97 -1.40
C LEU A 211 5.81 -9.86 -1.78
N GLU A 212 4.70 -9.72 -1.06
CA GLU A 212 3.72 -8.65 -1.31
C GLU A 212 4.34 -7.27 -1.13
N THR A 213 5.17 -7.09 -0.10
CA THR A 213 5.89 -5.84 0.15
C THR A 213 6.87 -5.55 -0.99
N SER A 214 7.61 -6.55 -1.47
CA SER A 214 8.49 -6.40 -2.64
C SER A 214 7.73 -6.03 -3.92
N LEU A 215 6.52 -6.57 -4.11
CA LEU A 215 5.64 -6.22 -5.23
C LEU A 215 5.16 -4.77 -5.16
N VAL A 216 4.79 -4.27 -3.96
CA VAL A 216 4.48 -2.84 -3.75
C VAL A 216 5.70 -1.99 -4.09
N THR A 217 6.88 -2.34 -3.56
CA THR A 217 8.09 -1.55 -3.73
C THR A 217 8.51 -1.41 -5.19
N VAL A 218 8.59 -2.53 -5.91
CA VAL A 218 8.99 -2.49 -7.32
C VAL A 218 7.95 -1.76 -8.18
N THR A 219 6.66 -1.91 -7.89
CA THR A 219 5.58 -1.28 -8.67
C THR A 219 5.59 0.23 -8.47
N GLY A 220 5.68 0.71 -7.23
CA GLY A 220 5.72 2.15 -6.92
C GLY A 220 6.93 2.85 -7.55
N ILE A 221 8.10 2.20 -7.56
CA ILE A 221 9.31 2.73 -8.21
C ILE A 221 9.20 2.69 -9.74
N MET A 222 8.72 1.57 -10.29
CA MET A 222 8.58 1.39 -11.74
C MET A 222 7.62 2.40 -12.37
N CYS A 223 6.52 2.72 -11.67
CA CYS A 223 5.54 3.71 -12.14
C CYS A 223 6.11 5.13 -12.24
N GLN A 224 7.22 5.43 -11.55
CA GLN A 224 7.92 6.70 -11.64
C GLN A 224 8.95 6.76 -12.78
N GLY A 225 9.18 5.66 -13.51
CA GLY A 225 10.14 5.59 -14.61
C GLY A 225 11.61 5.51 -14.17
N LEU A 226 11.89 5.17 -12.91
CA LEU A 226 13.23 5.13 -12.32
C LEU A 226 13.99 3.84 -12.68
N LYS A 227 14.54 3.77 -13.90
CA LYS A 227 15.18 2.55 -14.46
C LYS A 227 16.18 1.85 -13.52
N GLY A 228 17.10 2.59 -12.91
CA GLY A 228 18.13 2.03 -12.01
C GLY A 228 17.53 1.33 -10.78
N PRO A 229 16.81 2.08 -9.93
CA PRO A 229 16.08 1.52 -8.80
C PRO A 229 15.13 0.37 -9.17
N THR A 230 14.38 0.48 -10.27
CA THR A 230 13.52 -0.62 -10.75
C THR A 230 14.31 -1.91 -10.96
N LEU A 231 15.48 -1.83 -11.62
CA LEU A 231 16.33 -3.00 -11.84
C LEU A 231 16.91 -3.57 -10.54
N TRP A 232 17.23 -2.75 -9.54
CA TRP A 232 17.70 -3.24 -8.25
C TRP A 232 16.59 -4.00 -7.52
N HIS A 233 15.38 -3.46 -7.48
CA HIS A 233 14.24 -4.10 -6.82
C HIS A 233 13.72 -5.33 -7.56
N LEU A 234 13.80 -5.40 -8.90
CA LEU A 234 13.48 -6.63 -9.64
C LEU A 234 14.45 -7.78 -9.29
N ARG A 235 15.74 -7.48 -9.13
CA ARG A 235 16.74 -8.48 -8.67
C ARG A 235 16.47 -8.92 -7.23
N GLY A 236 16.10 -7.98 -6.38
CA GLY A 236 15.69 -8.23 -5.01
C GLY A 236 14.44 -9.10 -4.91
N LEU A 237 13.38 -8.75 -5.65
CA LEU A 237 12.13 -9.52 -5.75
C LEU A 237 12.40 -10.97 -6.17
N ARG A 238 13.27 -11.17 -7.17
CA ARG A 238 13.68 -12.52 -7.58
C ARG A 238 14.22 -13.30 -6.38
N SER A 239 15.09 -12.69 -5.58
CA SER A 239 15.69 -13.31 -4.40
C SER A 239 14.66 -13.71 -3.33
N VAL A 240 13.61 -12.91 -3.14
CA VAL A 240 12.49 -13.22 -2.21
C VAL A 240 11.67 -14.40 -2.70
N VAL A 241 11.35 -14.45 -4.00
CA VAL A 241 10.59 -15.57 -4.60
C VAL A 241 11.33 -16.90 -4.43
N TRP A 242 12.65 -16.94 -4.59
CA TRP A 242 13.44 -18.16 -4.43
C TRP A 242 13.68 -18.56 -2.97
N ALA A 243 13.59 -17.63 -2.02
CA ALA A 243 13.74 -17.95 -0.60
C ALA A 243 12.47 -18.54 0.02
N GLY A 244 11.31 -18.41 -0.66
CA GLY A 244 10.02 -18.95 -0.24
C GLY A 244 9.57 -20.21 -0.99
N ALA A 245 10.39 -20.74 -1.90
CA ALA A 245 10.16 -21.99 -2.63
C ALA A 245 11.07 -23.10 -2.10
#